data_AF-A0A7L0KAH1-F1
#
_entry.id   AF-A0A7L0KAH1-F1
#
_cell.length_a   1.000
_cell.length_b   1.000
_cell.length_c   1.000
_cell.angle_alpha   90.00
_cell.angle_beta   90.00
_cell.angle_gamma   90.00
#
_symmetry.space_group_name_H-M   'P 1'
#
loop_
_entity.id
_entity.type
_entity.pdbx_description
1 polymer ?
#
loop_
_entity_poly.entity_id
_entity_poly.type
_entity_poly.pdbx_seq_one_letter_code
_entity_poly.pdbx_strand_id
1 'polypeptide(L)' 'KKSFQGPFKACHDVVKPRDFFLNCLYDVCINDGAKKILCKTLEAYASTCKKQGAVVYDWRTPSGCPLPCPENSHYE' A
#
# COMPACT_ATOMS: atom_id res chain seq x y z
N LYS A 1 -10.13 -5.61 5.31
CA LYS A 1 -10.42 -7.07 5.23
C LYS A 1 -9.10 -7.81 5.02
N LYS A 2 -8.78 -8.87 5.76
CA LYS A 2 -7.60 -9.72 5.51
C LYS A 2 -7.90 -10.60 4.29
N SER A 3 -7.13 -10.45 3.21
CA SER A 3 -7.19 -11.35 2.04
C SER A 3 -6.00 -12.29 2.07
N PHE A 4 -6.25 -13.59 1.89
CA PHE A 4 -5.18 -14.61 1.80
C PHE A 4 -4.58 -14.70 0.38
N GLN A 5 -5.22 -14.05 -0.58
CA GLN A 5 -4.74 -13.91 -1.95
C GLN A 5 -4.64 -12.42 -2.25
N GLY A 6 -3.42 -11.92 -2.42
CA GLY A 6 -3.15 -10.50 -2.61
C GLY A 6 -1.69 -10.14 -2.35
N PRO A 7 -1.29 -8.92 -2.72
CA PRO A 7 0.12 -8.54 -2.72
C PRO A 7 0.76 -8.47 -1.34
N PHE A 8 -0.07 -8.35 -0.29
CA PHE A 8 0.36 -8.29 1.11
C PHE A 8 0.10 -9.60 1.88
N LYS A 9 -0.20 -10.72 1.21
CA LYS A 9 -0.59 -11.97 1.88
C LYS A 9 0.38 -12.42 2.98
N ALA A 10 1.69 -12.33 2.72
CA ALA A 10 2.75 -12.71 3.66
C ALA A 10 2.93 -11.69 4.79
N CYS A 11 2.42 -10.48 4.63
CA CYS A 11 2.54 -9.42 5.61
C CYS A 11 1.43 -9.46 6.67
N HIS A 12 0.25 -9.98 6.34
CA HIS A 12 -0.91 -9.94 7.26
C HIS A 12 -0.69 -10.66 8.60
N ASP A 13 0.27 -11.60 8.67
CA ASP A 13 0.60 -12.33 9.89
C ASP A 13 1.65 -11.63 10.75
N VAL A 14 2.46 -10.75 10.17
CA VAL A 14 3.50 -9.97 10.87
C VAL A 14 3.07 -8.52 11.16
N VAL A 15 2.27 -7.93 10.29
CA VAL A 15 1.73 -6.58 10.42
C VAL A 15 0.22 -6.64 10.24
N LYS A 16 -0.52 -6.34 11.31
CA LYS A 16 -1.98 -6.37 11.28
C LYS A 16 -2.50 -5.28 10.32
N PRO A 17 -3.27 -5.63 9.27
CA PRO A 17 -3.76 -4.66 8.29
C PRO A 17 -4.88 -3.75 8.81
N ARG A 18 -5.42 -4.04 10.00
CA ARG A 18 -6.61 -3.37 10.55
C ARG A 18 -6.36 -1.88 10.76
N ASP A 19 -5.23 -1.51 11.34
CA ASP A 19 -4.97 -0.12 11.70
C ASP A 19 -4.72 0.74 10.45
N PHE A 20 -3.97 0.21 9.49
CA PHE A 20 -3.78 0.84 8.18
C PHE A 20 -5.11 1.01 7.43
N PHE A 21 -5.99 0.01 7.49
CA PHE A 21 -7.30 0.06 6.83
C PHE A 21 -8.22 1.11 7.46
N LEU A 22 -8.28 1.18 8.80
CA LEU A 22 -9.11 2.16 9.50
C LEU A 22 -8.63 3.59 9.25
N ASN A 23 -7.31 3.82 9.31
CA ASN A 23 -6.73 5.11 8.98
C ASN A 23 -7.01 5.50 7.52
N CYS A 24 -6.87 4.55 6.57
CA CYS A 24 -7.20 4.80 5.17
C CYS A 24 -8.65 5.22 4.99
N LEU A 25 -9.61 4.53 5.61
CA LEU A 25 -11.03 4.87 5.51
C LEU A 25 -11.31 6.26 6.05
N TYR A 26 -10.72 6.60 7.20
CA TYR A 26 -10.88 7.92 7.80
C TYR A 26 -10.29 9.00 6.89
N ASP A 27 -9.04 8.84 6.45
CA ASP A 27 -8.34 9.82 5.64
C ASP A 27 -8.99 9.98 4.26
N VAL A 28 -9.46 8.90 3.63
CA VAL A 28 -10.18 8.97 2.34
C VAL A 28 -11.51 9.69 2.50
N CYS A 29 -12.23 9.49 3.61
CA CYS A 29 -13.50 10.16 3.88
C CYS A 29 -13.33 11.68 4.05
N ILE A 30 -12.37 12.11 4.86
CA ILE A 30 -12.14 13.56 5.10
C ILE A 30 -11.49 14.28 3.90
N ASN A 31 -10.89 13.53 2.96
CA ASN A 31 -10.27 14.06 1.74
C ASN A 31 -11.10 13.77 0.48
N ASP A 32 -12.42 13.57 0.60
CA ASP A 32 -13.35 13.40 -0.53
C ASP A 32 -12.91 12.32 -1.55
N GLY A 33 -12.51 11.14 -1.08
CA GLY A 33 -12.15 10.05 -1.97
C GLY A 33 -10.74 10.15 -2.57
N ALA A 34 -9.87 11.05 -2.08
CA ALA A 34 -8.56 11.31 -2.69
C ALA A 34 -7.71 10.04 -2.87
N LYS A 35 -7.57 9.59 -4.12
CA LYS A 35 -6.70 8.46 -4.53
C LYS A 35 -5.26 8.61 -4.03
N LYS A 36 -4.78 9.84 -3.89
CA LYS A 36 -3.45 10.15 -3.33
C LYS A 36 -3.28 9.62 -1.90
N ILE A 37 -4.32 9.69 -1.07
CA ILE A 37 -4.31 9.17 0.30
C ILE A 37 -4.22 7.64 0.27
N LEU A 38 -5.05 6.99 -0.55
CA LEU A 38 -4.99 5.54 -0.74
C LEU A 38 -3.57 5.08 -1.09
N CYS A 39 -2.92 5.73 -2.06
CA CYS A 39 -1.57 5.37 -2.48
C CYS A 39 -0.53 5.55 -1.36
N LYS A 40 -0.63 6.64 -0.57
CA LYS A 40 0.25 6.87 0.59
C LYS A 40 0.07 5.79 1.66
N THR A 41 -1.17 5.40 1.96
CA THR A 41 -1.43 4.37 2.97
C THR A 41 -0.92 3.00 2.52
N LEU A 42 -1.12 2.63 1.25
CA LEU A 42 -0.59 1.38 0.69
C LEU A 42 0.93 1.37 0.66
N GLU A 43 1.57 2.51 0.35
CA GLU A 43 3.03 2.66 0.40
C GLU A 43 3.58 2.50 1.83
N ALA A 44 2.94 3.13 2.81
CA ALA A 44 3.30 2.99 4.22
C ALA A 44 3.15 1.54 4.70
N TYR A 45 2.08 0.85 4.29
CA TYR A 45 1.89 -0.55 4.62
C TYR A 45 2.96 -1.43 3.96
N ALA A 46 3.21 -1.25 2.66
CA ALA A 46 4.25 -1.97 1.93
C ALA A 46 5.65 -1.79 2.53
N SER A 47 6.00 -0.56 2.93
CA SER A 47 7.28 -0.26 3.59
C SER A 47 7.39 -0.97 4.93
N THR A 48 6.34 -0.92 5.76
CA THR A 48 6.30 -1.62 7.05
C THR A 48 6.42 -3.14 6.89
N CYS A 49 5.72 -3.73 5.91
CA CYS A 49 5.82 -5.14 5.59
C CYS A 49 7.25 -5.55 5.23
N LYS A 50 7.92 -4.80 4.34
CA LYS A 50 9.30 -5.06 3.93
C LYS A 50 10.27 -4.94 5.10
N LYS A 51 10.09 -3.95 5.97
CA LYS A 51 10.90 -3.79 7.20
C LYS A 51 10.78 -4.98 8.16
N GLN A 52 9.62 -5.65 8.16
CA GLN A 52 9.37 -6.87 8.95
C GLN A 52 9.77 -8.16 8.20
N GLY A 53 10.46 -8.05 7.06
CA GLY A 53 10.93 -9.20 6.27
C GLY A 53 9.85 -9.91 5.45
N ALA A 54 8.62 -9.38 5.38
CA ALA A 54 7.56 -9.97 4.56
C ALA A 54 7.76 -9.63 3.07
N VAL A 55 7.53 -10.64 2.23
CA VAL A 55 7.46 -10.46 0.78
C VAL A 55 6.20 -9.67 0.42
N VAL A 56 6.39 -8.60 -0.36
CA VAL A 56 5.31 -7.78 -0.91
C VAL A 56 5.37 -7.89 -2.43
N TYR A 57 4.30 -8.42 -3.04
CA TYR A 57 4.15 -8.50 -4.49
C TYR A 57 3.66 -7.18 -5.07
N ASP A 58 3.53 -7.11 -6.40
CA ASP A 58 3.03 -5.91 -7.06
C ASP A 58 1.63 -5.52 -6.56
N TRP A 59 1.58 -4.39 -5.86
CA TRP A 59 0.36 -3.76 -5.39
C TRP A 59 0.06 -2.46 -6.14
N ARG A 60 1.04 -1.88 -6.86
CA ARG A 60 0.92 -0.54 -7.46
C ARG A 60 0.09 -0.57 -8.72
N THR A 61 0.29 -1.58 -9.57
CA THR A 61 -0.51 -1.77 -10.79
C THR A 61 -1.99 -1.96 -10.47
N PRO A 62 -2.39 -2.92 -9.60
CA PRO A 62 -3.81 -3.13 -9.30
C PRO A 62 -4.46 -1.98 -8.50
N SER A 63 -3.69 -1.23 -7.70
CA SER A 63 -4.22 -0.06 -6.98
C SER A 63 -4.19 1.22 -7.83
N GLY A 64 -3.62 1.18 -9.03
CA GLY A 64 -3.42 2.35 -9.88
C GLY A 64 -2.58 3.44 -9.20
N CYS A 65 -1.58 3.04 -8.39
CA CYS A 65 -0.68 3.93 -7.65
C CYS A 65 0.74 3.90 -8.26
N PRO A 66 0.94 4.51 -9.46
CA PRO A 66 2.23 4.50 -10.12
C PRO A 66 3.30 5.17 -9.26
N LEU A 67 4.54 4.72 -9.39
CA LEU A 67 5.67 5.45 -8.85
C LEU A 67 5.80 6.77 -9.64
N PRO A 68 5.95 7.92 -8.97
CA PRO A 68 6.36 9.12 -9.67
C PRO A 68 7.78 8.90 -10.19
N CYS A 69 7.91 8.75 -11.50
CA CYS A 69 9.21 8.77 -12.18
C CYS A 69 9.62 10.24 -12.34
N PRO A 70 10.71 10.72 -11.72
CA PRO A 70 11.27 12.01 -12.06
C PRO A 70 11.70 12.03 -13.54
N GLU A 71 11.71 13.20 -14.18
CA GLU A 71 12.22 13.35 -15.54
C GLU A 71 13.62 12.73 -15.66
N ASN A 72 13.80 11.87 -16.67
CA ASN A 72 15.03 11.13 -16.99
C ASN A 72 15.35 9.89 -16.12
N SER A 73 14.43 9.36 -15.31
CA SER A 73 14.64 8.04 -14.67
C SER A 73 14.20 6.88 -15.58
N HIS A 74 15.15 6.01 -15.93
CA HIS A 74 14.90 4.71 -16.58
C HIS A 74 15.31 3.57 -15.64
N TYR A 75 14.55 2.47 -15.64
CA TYR A 75 14.92 1.21 -14.96
C TYR A 75 15.73 0.34 -15.92
N GLU A 76 17.05 0.20 -15.69
CA GLU A 76 17.85 -0.87 -16.31
C GLU A 76 17.57 -2.23 -15.65
#